data_AF-A0A8J3JNK4-F1
#
_entry.id   AF-A0A8J3JNK4-F1
#
_cell.length_a   1.000
_cell.length_b   1.000
_cell.length_c   1.000
_cell.angle_alpha   90.00
_cell.angle_beta   90.00
_cell.angle_gamma   90.00
#
_symmetry.space_group_name_H-M   'P 1'
#
loop_
_entity.id
_entity.type
_entity.pdbx_description
1 polymer ?
#
loop_
_entity_poly.entity_id
_entity_poly.type
_entity_poly.pdbx_seq_one_letter_code
_entity_poly.pdbx_strand_id
1 'polypeptide(L)'
;MWIRRSLLAAAGTAYALLPLTAAAGAPAPVPVVPEPTVPDAVYPLVAYADPKLGGASQTFGAGVFDAGSGGLGAVGDDAVSSLRVGAGFRVLACDRTAASSADAVDGLGSCRYFDAGWYDRIGGGLDDHISLLAVVGAKETGQGVTVYGEPALSGGRLRLGPGRYEASAGDLDRLDAVRSLVVADGHRAVLCDSDRTTAGATATAGAGGNPGRCRVFGPGEHPSVGTGLDGTVSLIAIGGPAVTAADGPALTGAVQSFGPGVHQATAGHLAPVGNDAISSLHVAAGQRVLACADDQAAPAALGECALFGAGVHELAGTELDNGVSLLAVSAGPSTGQVLIAYADGGLAGESGGFGPGMFAAADLDGVGNDAISSLRLAEGGRAVLCEHDEAAPGEVGACQLFTAGDHPTVGEALNDQTSLIFVAS
;
A
#
# COMPACT_ATOMS: atom_id res chain seq x y z
N MET A 1 95.20 -10.08 -2.61
CA MET A 1 95.89 -9.29 -3.65
C MET A 1 94.84 -9.01 -4.74
N TRP A 2 94.25 -7.81 -4.81
CA TRP A 2 94.63 -6.74 -5.76
C TRP A 2 94.51 -7.25 -7.22
N ILE A 3 93.65 -6.79 -8.13
CA ILE A 3 93.37 -5.42 -8.58
C ILE A 3 92.12 -5.37 -9.50
N ARG A 4 91.49 -4.19 -9.44
CA ARG A 4 90.51 -3.45 -10.27
C ARG A 4 90.37 -3.67 -11.80
N ARG A 5 89.17 -3.23 -12.27
CA ARG A 5 88.85 -2.40 -13.49
C ARG A 5 88.84 -3.15 -14.84
N SER A 6 87.98 -2.87 -15.84
CA SER A 6 87.02 -1.80 -16.17
C SER A 6 86.04 -2.25 -17.28
N LEU A 7 84.86 -1.64 -17.28
CA LEU A 7 83.99 -1.19 -18.40
C LEU A 7 84.11 -1.81 -19.81
N LEU A 8 82.95 -2.22 -20.37
CA LEU A 8 82.46 -1.73 -21.67
C LEU A 8 80.97 -2.05 -21.85
N ALA A 9 80.23 -1.02 -22.26
CA ALA A 9 78.82 -1.07 -22.61
C ALA A 9 78.64 -1.58 -24.05
N ALA A 10 77.60 -2.37 -24.29
CA ALA A 10 76.99 -2.53 -25.62
C ALA A 10 75.49 -2.83 -25.46
N ALA A 11 74.70 -2.10 -26.24
CA ALA A 11 73.25 -2.03 -26.19
C ALA A 11 72.58 -3.36 -26.55
N GLY A 12 71.60 -3.77 -25.75
CA GLY A 12 70.70 -4.88 -26.03
C GLY A 12 69.38 -4.38 -26.61
N THR A 13 69.11 -4.69 -27.87
CA THR A 13 67.75 -4.74 -28.43
C THR A 13 67.19 -6.13 -28.21
N ALA A 14 66.41 -6.32 -27.15
CA ALA A 14 65.68 -7.55 -26.88
C ALA A 14 64.32 -7.50 -27.58
N TYR A 15 64.10 -8.41 -28.53
CA TYR A 15 62.78 -8.79 -29.01
C TYR A 15 62.01 -9.44 -27.85
N ALA A 16 60.94 -8.80 -27.40
CA ALA A 16 60.01 -9.41 -26.46
C ALA A 16 59.18 -10.47 -27.20
N LEU A 17 59.46 -11.73 -26.90
CA LEU A 17 58.57 -12.87 -27.13
C LEU A 17 57.32 -12.66 -26.28
N LEU A 18 56.18 -12.41 -26.93
CA LEU A 18 54.87 -12.43 -26.28
C LEU A 18 54.47 -13.89 -25.99
N PRO A 19 54.08 -14.23 -24.76
CA PRO A 19 53.49 -15.53 -24.46
C PRO A 19 52.07 -15.61 -25.03
N LEU A 20 51.78 -16.65 -25.83
CA LEU A 20 50.42 -17.06 -26.14
C LEU A 20 49.78 -17.62 -24.86
N THR A 21 49.04 -16.78 -24.14
CA THR A 21 48.05 -17.24 -23.17
C THR A 21 46.75 -17.54 -23.92
N ALA A 22 46.42 -18.83 -24.02
CA ALA A 22 45.09 -19.27 -24.46
C ALA A 22 44.09 -18.93 -23.34
N ALA A 23 43.45 -17.76 -23.45
CA ALA A 23 42.29 -17.43 -22.65
C ALA A 23 41.13 -18.33 -23.09
N ALA A 24 40.77 -19.30 -22.26
CA ALA A 24 39.45 -19.92 -22.33
C ALA A 24 38.43 -18.78 -22.15
N GLY A 25 37.78 -18.39 -23.25
CA GLY A 25 36.78 -17.34 -23.25
C GLY A 25 35.69 -17.69 -22.25
N ALA A 26 35.51 -16.85 -21.24
CA ALA A 26 34.32 -16.88 -20.41
C ALA A 26 33.08 -16.83 -21.34
N PRO A 27 32.02 -17.59 -21.04
CA PRO A 27 30.78 -17.48 -21.81
C PRO A 27 30.38 -16.01 -21.85
N ALA A 28 30.16 -15.49 -23.06
CA ALA A 28 29.63 -14.14 -23.22
C ALA A 28 28.36 -14.03 -22.35
N PRO A 29 28.19 -12.96 -21.57
CA PRO A 29 26.95 -12.74 -20.85
C PRO A 29 25.82 -12.81 -21.86
N VAL A 30 24.89 -13.73 -21.63
CA VAL A 30 23.63 -13.77 -22.37
C VAL A 30 23.06 -12.36 -22.27
N PRO A 31 22.72 -11.68 -23.39
CA PRO A 31 22.03 -10.41 -23.31
C PRO A 31 20.76 -10.67 -22.50
N VAL A 32 20.73 -10.14 -21.28
CA VAL A 32 19.51 -10.08 -20.49
C VAL A 32 18.56 -9.28 -21.35
N VAL A 33 17.53 -9.94 -21.88
CA VAL A 33 16.37 -9.24 -22.42
C VAL A 33 15.96 -8.29 -21.29
N PRO A 34 15.97 -6.96 -21.50
CA PRO A 34 15.49 -6.07 -20.46
C PRO A 34 14.10 -6.57 -20.09
N GLU A 35 13.95 -6.94 -18.82
CA GLU A 35 12.66 -7.24 -18.23
C GLU A 35 11.73 -6.10 -18.63
N PRO A 36 10.53 -6.39 -19.17
CA PRO A 36 9.66 -5.34 -19.68
C PRO A 36 9.44 -4.33 -18.57
N THR A 37 10.02 -3.13 -18.73
CA THR A 37 9.74 -1.98 -17.88
C THR A 37 8.34 -1.51 -18.24
N VAL A 38 7.34 -2.11 -17.59
CA VAL A 38 6.03 -1.50 -17.45
C VAL A 38 6.13 -0.63 -16.19
N PRO A 39 5.87 0.69 -16.24
CA PRO A 39 5.65 1.47 -15.04
C PRO A 39 4.25 1.15 -14.50
N ASP A 40 4.01 -0.13 -14.16
CA ASP A 40 2.79 -0.54 -13.49
C ASP A 40 2.94 -0.18 -12.02
N ALA A 41 1.98 0.58 -11.50
CA ALA A 41 1.84 0.81 -10.07
C ALA A 41 2.00 -0.52 -9.33
N VAL A 42 3.10 -0.66 -8.57
CA VAL A 42 3.36 -1.86 -7.77
C VAL A 42 2.40 -1.85 -6.60
N TYR A 43 1.21 -2.34 -6.85
CA TYR A 43 0.21 -2.53 -5.82
C TYR A 43 0.67 -3.62 -4.84
N PRO A 44 0.68 -3.34 -3.52
CA PRO A 44 1.11 -4.32 -2.53
C PRO A 44 0.32 -5.63 -2.58
N LEU A 45 -1.00 -5.54 -2.80
CA LEU A 45 -1.87 -6.68 -3.00
C LEU A 45 -2.98 -6.33 -3.98
N VAL A 46 -3.27 -7.26 -4.89
CA VAL A 46 -4.55 -7.32 -5.60
C VAL A 46 -5.24 -8.63 -5.24
N ALA A 47 -6.46 -8.55 -4.72
CA ALA A 47 -7.31 -9.71 -4.43
C ALA A 47 -8.39 -9.84 -5.49
N TYR A 48 -8.76 -11.09 -5.78
CA TYR A 48 -9.69 -11.44 -6.85
C TYR A 48 -10.76 -12.39 -6.33
N ALA A 49 -12.01 -12.17 -6.75
CA ALA A 49 -13.16 -12.97 -6.37
C ALA A 49 -13.18 -14.36 -7.04
N ASP A 50 -12.56 -14.50 -8.21
CA ASP A 50 -12.49 -15.80 -8.89
C ASP A 50 -11.05 -16.36 -8.88
N PRO A 51 -10.88 -17.68 -9.04
CA PRO A 51 -9.58 -18.30 -9.29
C PRO A 51 -8.91 -17.76 -10.57
N LYS A 52 -7.60 -17.96 -10.66
CA LYS A 52 -6.75 -17.54 -11.80
C LYS A 52 -6.79 -16.03 -12.06
N LEU A 53 -6.88 -15.26 -10.98
CA LEU A 53 -6.77 -13.79 -11.00
C LEU A 53 -7.91 -13.16 -11.83
N GLY A 54 -9.13 -13.69 -11.67
CA GLY A 54 -10.31 -13.29 -12.41
C GLY A 54 -11.41 -12.71 -11.53
N GLY A 55 -12.49 -12.26 -12.18
CA GLY A 55 -13.68 -11.76 -11.48
C GLY A 55 -13.51 -10.36 -10.93
N ALA A 56 -14.33 -10.02 -9.93
CA ALA A 56 -14.20 -8.76 -9.21
C ALA A 56 -12.84 -8.67 -8.54
N SER A 57 -12.21 -7.50 -8.56
CA SER A 57 -10.88 -7.30 -7.97
C SER A 57 -10.79 -6.00 -7.19
N GLN A 58 -9.93 -6.02 -6.18
CA GLN A 58 -9.61 -4.83 -5.39
C GLN A 58 -8.12 -4.77 -5.10
N THR A 59 -7.61 -3.55 -5.15
CA THR A 59 -6.24 -3.23 -4.79
C THR A 59 -6.13 -2.79 -3.33
N PHE A 60 -5.06 -3.21 -2.67
CA PHE A 60 -4.79 -2.93 -1.26
C PHE A 60 -3.36 -2.41 -1.09
N GLY A 61 -3.23 -1.33 -0.31
CA GLY A 61 -1.95 -0.84 0.20
C GLY A 61 -1.56 -1.60 1.47
N ALA A 62 -0.50 -1.18 2.15
CA ALA A 62 -0.19 -1.69 3.47
C ALA A 62 -1.31 -1.33 4.47
N GLY A 63 -1.70 -2.28 5.34
CA GLY A 63 -2.81 -2.10 6.28
C GLY A 63 -3.47 -3.40 6.73
N VAL A 64 -4.53 -3.28 7.54
CA VAL A 64 -5.40 -4.39 7.94
C VAL A 64 -6.81 -4.10 7.46
N PHE A 65 -7.31 -4.95 6.57
CA PHE A 65 -8.58 -4.81 5.86
C PHE A 65 -9.53 -5.89 6.35
N ASP A 66 -10.63 -5.46 6.93
CA ASP A 66 -11.63 -6.32 7.57
C ASP A 66 -12.99 -6.15 6.89
N ALA A 67 -13.56 -7.26 6.43
CA ALA A 67 -14.84 -7.26 5.72
C ALA A 67 -16.00 -6.74 6.58
N GLY A 68 -15.98 -6.99 7.90
CA GLY A 68 -16.98 -6.48 8.84
C GLY A 68 -17.01 -4.94 8.94
N SER A 69 -15.92 -4.28 8.54
CA SER A 69 -15.82 -2.82 8.39
C SER A 69 -15.85 -2.34 6.93
N GLY A 70 -16.20 -3.21 5.99
CA GLY A 70 -16.24 -2.90 4.55
C GLY A 70 -14.87 -2.89 3.86
N GLY A 71 -13.80 -3.34 4.53
CA GLY A 71 -12.44 -3.27 4.02
C GLY A 71 -12.17 -4.08 2.75
N LEU A 72 -12.97 -5.12 2.47
CA LEU A 72 -12.88 -5.94 1.25
C LEU A 72 -13.78 -5.45 0.10
N GLY A 73 -14.49 -4.33 0.30
CA GLY A 73 -15.16 -3.52 -0.70
C GLY A 73 -15.68 -4.27 -1.92
N ALA A 74 -14.96 -4.13 -3.03
CA ALA A 74 -15.37 -4.62 -4.35
C ALA A 74 -15.27 -6.14 -4.52
N VAL A 75 -14.35 -6.80 -3.81
CA VAL A 75 -14.22 -8.27 -3.89
C VAL A 75 -15.27 -8.94 -3.02
N GLY A 76 -15.55 -8.36 -1.84
CA GLY A 76 -16.56 -8.84 -0.91
C GLY A 76 -16.03 -9.76 0.19
N ASP A 77 -16.87 -9.96 1.21
CA ASP A 77 -16.64 -10.92 2.29
C ASP A 77 -16.78 -12.35 1.77
N ASP A 78 -15.94 -13.26 2.26
CA ASP A 78 -15.95 -14.68 1.88
C ASP A 78 -15.93 -14.90 0.35
N ALA A 79 -15.20 -14.05 -0.38
CA ALA A 79 -15.18 -14.08 -1.84
C ALA A 79 -13.78 -14.20 -2.43
N VAL A 80 -12.72 -13.89 -1.67
CA VAL A 80 -11.36 -13.91 -2.23
C VAL A 80 -10.94 -15.36 -2.56
N SER A 81 -10.56 -15.58 -3.81
CA SER A 81 -10.28 -16.90 -4.37
C SER A 81 -8.92 -16.97 -5.07
N SER A 82 -8.33 -15.83 -5.42
CA SER A 82 -6.94 -15.74 -5.89
C SER A 82 -6.31 -14.38 -5.55
N LEU A 83 -4.98 -14.28 -5.58
CA LEU A 83 -4.28 -13.05 -5.22
C LEU A 83 -2.94 -12.85 -5.96
N ARG A 84 -2.55 -11.58 -6.09
CA ARG A 84 -1.21 -11.13 -6.51
C ARG A 84 -0.58 -10.32 -5.39
N VAL A 85 0.55 -10.77 -4.85
CA VAL A 85 1.31 -10.04 -3.82
C VAL A 85 2.53 -9.37 -4.46
N GLY A 86 2.65 -8.07 -4.27
CA GLY A 86 3.78 -7.28 -4.74
C GLY A 86 5.09 -7.63 -4.05
N ALA A 87 6.22 -7.38 -4.72
CA ALA A 87 7.54 -7.57 -4.15
C ALA A 87 7.73 -6.71 -2.88
N GLY A 88 8.36 -7.29 -1.85
CA GLY A 88 8.58 -6.62 -0.57
C GLY A 88 7.39 -6.69 0.41
N PHE A 89 6.25 -7.23 -0.02
CA PHE A 89 5.06 -7.39 0.82
C PHE A 89 4.81 -8.86 1.18
N ARG A 90 4.09 -9.03 2.29
CA ARG A 90 3.48 -10.29 2.70
C ARG A 90 2.05 -10.04 3.11
N VAL A 91 1.18 -11.00 2.81
CA VAL A 91 -0.23 -10.97 3.17
C VAL A 91 -0.55 -12.07 4.14
N LEU A 92 -1.27 -11.74 5.21
CA LEU A 92 -1.97 -12.68 6.07
C LEU A 92 -3.45 -12.67 5.67
N ALA A 93 -3.98 -13.80 5.22
CA ALA A 93 -5.39 -13.96 4.95
C ALA A 93 -6.03 -14.88 5.99
N CYS A 94 -7.19 -14.49 6.52
CA CYS A 94 -7.90 -15.22 7.56
C CYS A 94 -9.40 -15.35 7.25
N ASP A 95 -10.03 -16.41 7.76
CA ASP A 95 -11.43 -16.76 7.50
C ASP A 95 -12.47 -16.12 8.43
N ARG A 96 -12.03 -15.16 9.25
CA ARG A 96 -12.90 -14.45 10.18
C ARG A 96 -12.56 -12.98 10.25
N THR A 97 -13.61 -12.20 10.51
CA THR A 97 -13.50 -10.78 10.82
C THR A 97 -12.90 -10.55 12.20
N ALA A 98 -12.32 -9.38 12.40
CA ALA A 98 -11.82 -8.89 13.69
C ALA A 98 -12.91 -8.94 14.76
N ALA A 99 -14.14 -8.53 14.44
CA ALA A 99 -15.26 -8.53 15.37
C ALA A 99 -15.60 -9.94 15.87
N SER A 100 -15.65 -10.92 14.97
CA SER A 100 -15.93 -12.32 15.34
C SER A 100 -14.79 -12.98 16.12
N SER A 101 -13.57 -12.43 16.05
CA SER A 101 -12.38 -12.96 16.72
C SER A 101 -12.15 -12.44 18.14
N ALA A 102 -12.85 -11.39 18.56
CA ALA A 102 -12.54 -10.67 19.80
C ALA A 102 -12.61 -11.56 21.06
N ASP A 103 -13.59 -12.47 21.11
CA ASP A 103 -13.81 -13.40 22.22
C ASP A 103 -13.65 -14.88 21.82
N ALA A 104 -13.27 -15.15 20.57
CA ALA A 104 -13.15 -16.50 20.07
C ALA A 104 -11.87 -17.16 20.59
N VAL A 105 -12.00 -18.39 21.11
CA VAL A 105 -10.85 -19.21 21.56
C VAL A 105 -9.85 -19.44 20.43
N ASP A 106 -10.33 -19.52 19.19
CA ASP A 106 -9.53 -19.75 17.98
C ASP A 106 -9.22 -18.45 17.22
N GLY A 107 -9.46 -17.28 17.81
CA GLY A 107 -9.13 -15.97 17.24
C GLY A 107 -9.69 -15.75 15.83
N LEU A 108 -8.82 -15.40 14.88
CA LEU A 108 -9.15 -15.16 13.46
C LEU A 108 -9.41 -16.43 12.64
N GLY A 109 -9.49 -17.58 13.29
CA GLY A 109 -9.81 -18.85 12.63
C GLY A 109 -8.66 -19.38 11.81
N SER A 110 -8.96 -19.90 10.62
CA SER A 110 -7.94 -20.43 9.73
C SER A 110 -7.25 -19.26 9.05
N CYS A 111 -5.93 -19.22 9.13
CA CYS A 111 -5.15 -18.16 8.51
C CYS A 111 -3.99 -18.75 7.69
N ARG A 112 -3.50 -17.97 6.72
CA ARG A 112 -2.36 -18.34 5.87
C ARG A 112 -1.56 -17.13 5.40
N TYR A 113 -0.24 -17.30 5.27
CA TYR A 113 0.63 -16.30 4.65
C TYR A 113 0.82 -16.49 3.14
N PHE A 114 0.98 -15.36 2.46
CA PHE A 114 1.35 -15.27 1.07
C PHE A 114 2.51 -14.28 0.93
N ASP A 115 3.68 -14.77 0.53
CA ASP A 115 4.80 -13.92 0.13
C ASP A 115 4.57 -13.36 -1.27
N ALA A 116 5.44 -12.45 -1.73
CA ALA A 116 5.43 -11.92 -3.08
C ALA A 116 5.28 -13.03 -4.14
N GLY A 117 4.34 -12.85 -5.07
CA GLY A 117 4.05 -13.82 -6.11
C GLY A 117 2.61 -13.81 -6.61
N TRP A 118 2.33 -14.76 -7.50
CA TRP A 118 1.04 -14.94 -8.14
C TRP A 118 0.42 -16.25 -7.65
N TYR A 119 -0.82 -16.18 -7.19
CA TYR A 119 -1.52 -17.29 -6.58
C TYR A 119 -2.87 -17.46 -7.26
N ASP A 120 -2.92 -18.33 -8.27
CA ASP A 120 -4.15 -18.65 -9.02
C ASP A 120 -5.26 -19.26 -8.14
N ARG A 121 -4.92 -19.72 -6.94
CA ARG A 121 -5.84 -20.12 -5.87
C ARG A 121 -5.25 -19.80 -4.51
N ILE A 122 -6.11 -19.51 -3.54
CA ILE A 122 -5.71 -19.39 -2.14
C ILE A 122 -5.37 -20.78 -1.60
N GLY A 123 -6.28 -21.74 -1.76
CA GLY A 123 -6.16 -23.11 -1.26
C GLY A 123 -6.16 -23.22 0.26
N GLY A 124 -6.00 -24.45 0.77
CA GLY A 124 -5.99 -24.70 2.22
C GLY A 124 -7.36 -24.53 2.90
N GLY A 125 -8.45 -24.59 2.12
CA GLY A 125 -9.82 -24.38 2.62
C GLY A 125 -10.20 -22.91 2.81
N LEU A 126 -9.38 -21.97 2.33
CA LEU A 126 -9.62 -20.52 2.44
C LEU A 126 -10.18 -19.90 1.14
N ASP A 127 -10.29 -20.67 0.05
CA ASP A 127 -10.96 -20.18 -1.16
C ASP A 127 -12.41 -19.81 -0.81
N ASP A 128 -12.83 -18.59 -1.17
CA ASP A 128 -14.19 -18.08 -0.90
C ASP A 128 -14.55 -18.04 0.59
N HIS A 129 -13.55 -17.85 1.45
CA HIS A 129 -13.74 -17.79 2.90
C HIS A 129 -12.94 -16.70 3.58
N ILE A 130 -12.22 -15.85 2.84
CA ILE A 130 -11.41 -14.79 3.46
C ILE A 130 -12.28 -13.61 3.84
N SER A 131 -12.27 -13.27 5.13
CA SER A 131 -12.94 -12.09 5.69
C SER A 131 -11.95 -11.03 6.20
N LEU A 132 -10.67 -11.35 6.29
CA LEU A 132 -9.62 -10.42 6.73
C LEU A 132 -8.31 -10.59 5.96
N LEU A 133 -7.75 -9.46 5.52
CA LEU A 133 -6.43 -9.37 4.89
C LEU A 133 -5.55 -8.39 5.69
N ALA A 134 -4.38 -8.83 6.15
CA ALA A 134 -3.35 -7.92 6.64
C ALA A 134 -2.18 -7.89 5.65
N VAL A 135 -1.97 -6.73 5.03
CA VAL A 135 -0.91 -6.48 4.05
C VAL A 135 0.21 -5.73 4.74
N VAL A 136 1.37 -6.37 4.89
CA VAL A 136 2.50 -5.79 5.60
C VAL A 136 3.75 -5.75 4.71
N GLY A 137 4.38 -4.58 4.68
CA GLY A 137 5.63 -4.34 3.99
C GLY A 137 6.85 -4.46 4.92
N ALA A 138 7.90 -3.72 4.56
CA ALA A 138 9.08 -3.55 5.38
C ALA A 138 8.75 -2.86 6.72
N LYS A 139 9.66 -3.00 7.69
CA LYS A 139 9.55 -2.36 8.99
C LYS A 139 9.77 -0.85 8.83
N GLU A 140 8.82 -0.07 9.29
CA GLU A 140 8.94 1.38 9.35
C GLU A 140 9.38 1.82 10.74
N THR A 141 10.15 2.91 10.80
CA THR A 141 10.46 3.57 12.07
C THR A 141 9.26 4.38 12.53
N GLY A 142 8.77 4.16 13.74
CA GLY A 142 7.63 4.91 14.25
C GLY A 142 7.08 4.35 15.56
N GLN A 143 5.95 4.92 16.00
CA GLN A 143 5.19 4.45 17.17
C GLN A 143 3.77 4.09 16.75
N GLY A 144 3.61 2.93 16.13
CA GLY A 144 2.29 2.36 15.84
C GLY A 144 1.78 1.50 16.98
N VAL A 145 2.63 0.64 17.55
CA VAL A 145 2.27 -0.26 18.65
C VAL A 145 3.38 -0.24 19.71
N THR A 146 2.99 -0.17 20.98
CA THR A 146 3.89 -0.48 22.10
C THR A 146 3.48 -1.80 22.70
N VAL A 147 4.37 -2.80 22.67
CA VAL A 147 4.16 -4.10 23.31
C VAL A 147 4.92 -4.19 24.63
N TYR A 148 4.36 -4.98 25.55
CA TYR A 148 4.84 -5.12 26.91
C TYR A 148 5.07 -6.59 27.27
N GLY A 149 6.12 -6.84 28.05
CA GLY A 149 6.52 -8.16 28.53
C GLY A 149 5.60 -8.73 29.59
N GLU A 150 4.84 -7.88 30.29
CA GLU A 150 3.91 -8.29 31.34
C GLU A 150 2.47 -7.85 31.03
N PRO A 151 1.46 -8.45 31.68
CA PRO A 151 0.09 -7.98 31.61
C PRO A 151 -0.07 -6.57 32.18
N ALA A 152 -1.24 -5.97 31.95
CA ALA A 152 -1.62 -4.65 32.44
C ALA A 152 -0.62 -3.54 32.07
N LEU A 153 -0.06 -3.61 30.85
CA LEU A 153 0.83 -2.59 30.27
C LEU A 153 2.07 -2.32 31.12
N SER A 154 2.67 -3.39 31.67
CA SER A 154 3.78 -3.29 32.62
C SER A 154 5.03 -4.07 32.16
N GLY A 155 6.13 -3.94 32.91
CA GLY A 155 7.38 -4.62 32.61
C GLY A 155 8.21 -3.99 31.48
N GLY A 156 9.06 -4.80 30.85
CA GLY A 156 9.82 -4.39 29.67
C GLY A 156 8.90 -4.01 28.51
N ARG A 157 9.30 -3.04 27.69
CA ARG A 157 8.49 -2.58 26.54
C ARG A 157 9.31 -2.41 25.27
N LEU A 158 8.65 -2.61 24.14
CA LEU A 158 9.19 -2.39 22.80
C LEU A 158 8.21 -1.56 21.97
N ARG A 159 8.72 -0.57 21.24
CA ARG A 159 7.94 0.29 20.34
C ARG A 159 8.17 -0.16 18.91
N LEU A 160 7.09 -0.34 18.17
CA LEU A 160 7.05 -0.88 16.82
C LEU A 160 6.29 0.10 15.93
N GLY A 161 6.80 0.35 14.73
CA GLY A 161 6.08 1.07 13.68
C GLY A 161 5.23 0.12 12.84
N PRO A 162 4.63 0.60 11.74
CA PRO A 162 4.05 -0.27 10.73
C PRO A 162 5.05 -1.30 10.18
N GLY A 163 4.54 -2.45 9.74
CA GLY A 163 5.33 -3.51 9.13
C GLY A 163 5.24 -4.85 9.86
N ARG A 164 6.21 -5.73 9.58
CA ARG A 164 6.24 -7.12 10.05
C ARG A 164 7.39 -7.36 11.03
N TYR A 165 7.08 -7.93 12.20
CA TYR A 165 8.05 -8.25 13.25
C TYR A 165 7.95 -9.73 13.65
N GLU A 166 9.06 -10.45 13.50
CA GLU A 166 9.16 -11.90 13.67
C GLU A 166 10.11 -12.24 14.83
N ALA A 167 9.67 -13.10 15.77
CA ALA A 167 10.53 -13.60 16.84
C ALA A 167 11.73 -14.37 16.28
N SER A 168 11.52 -15.18 15.24
CA SER A 168 12.58 -15.93 14.56
C SER A 168 13.56 -15.07 13.75
N ALA A 169 13.28 -13.78 13.59
CA ALA A 169 14.20 -12.78 13.03
C ALA A 169 14.90 -11.95 14.13
N GLY A 170 14.62 -12.23 15.41
CA GLY A 170 15.16 -11.51 16.55
C GLY A 170 14.47 -10.18 16.85
N ASP A 171 13.33 -9.89 16.20
CA ASP A 171 12.67 -8.59 16.33
C ASP A 171 12.06 -8.36 17.72
N LEU A 172 11.78 -9.45 18.42
CA LEU A 172 11.12 -9.45 19.72
C LEU A 172 12.08 -9.80 20.87
N ASP A 173 13.37 -10.05 20.60
CA ASP A 173 14.37 -10.55 21.56
C ASP A 173 14.59 -9.64 22.78
N ARG A 174 14.15 -8.38 22.70
CA ARG A 174 14.19 -7.44 23.82
C ARG A 174 13.13 -7.71 24.89
N LEU A 175 12.22 -8.65 24.64
CA LEU A 175 11.18 -9.09 25.55
C LEU A 175 11.20 -10.61 25.61
N ASP A 176 11.08 -11.17 26.82
CA ASP A 176 10.96 -12.63 26.99
C ASP A 176 9.62 -13.16 26.47
N ALA A 177 8.60 -12.29 26.38
CA ALA A 177 7.25 -12.57 25.94
C ALA A 177 6.55 -11.27 25.52
N VAL A 178 5.47 -11.37 24.74
CA VAL A 178 4.51 -10.26 24.57
C VAL A 178 3.21 -10.66 25.25
N ARG A 179 2.74 -9.82 26.18
CA ARG A 179 1.57 -10.12 27.03
C ARG A 179 0.50 -9.05 27.05
N SER A 180 0.86 -7.80 26.76
CA SER A 180 -0.10 -6.69 26.62
C SER A 180 0.42 -5.65 25.63
N LEU A 181 -0.44 -4.78 25.15
CA LEU A 181 -0.09 -3.79 24.12
C LEU A 181 -0.93 -2.52 24.17
N VAL A 182 -0.38 -1.44 23.64
CA VAL A 182 -1.10 -0.22 23.28
C VAL A 182 -0.96 -0.03 21.78
N VAL A 183 -2.08 0.12 21.08
CA VAL A 183 -2.13 0.42 19.64
C VAL A 183 -2.47 1.90 19.48
N ALA A 184 -1.65 2.62 18.73
CA ALA A 184 -1.88 4.05 18.47
C ALA A 184 -3.12 4.26 17.59
N ASP A 185 -3.68 5.47 17.65
CA ASP A 185 -4.78 5.86 16.77
C ASP A 185 -4.40 5.70 15.30
N GLY A 186 -5.38 5.31 14.47
CA GLY A 186 -5.18 5.00 13.06
C GLY A 186 -4.43 3.69 12.77
N HIS A 187 -3.92 2.98 13.79
CA HIS A 187 -3.19 1.73 13.61
C HIS A 187 -4.05 0.51 13.94
N ARG A 188 -3.67 -0.63 13.37
CA ARG A 188 -4.19 -1.96 13.74
C ARG A 188 -3.04 -2.94 13.80
N ALA A 189 -3.10 -3.86 14.75
CA ALA A 189 -2.11 -4.92 14.91
C ALA A 189 -2.76 -6.29 14.76
N VAL A 190 -2.08 -7.22 14.10
CA VAL A 190 -2.41 -8.65 14.11
C VAL A 190 -1.26 -9.37 14.79
N LEU A 191 -1.55 -10.06 15.88
CA LEU A 191 -0.57 -10.88 16.60
C LEU A 191 -0.88 -12.35 16.34
N CYS A 192 0.15 -13.16 16.09
CA CYS A 192 0.00 -14.60 15.90
C CYS A 192 1.01 -15.40 16.74
N ASP A 193 0.67 -16.63 17.11
CA ASP A 193 1.54 -17.52 17.89
C ASP A 193 2.65 -18.20 17.06
N SER A 194 2.61 -18.09 15.72
CA SER A 194 3.67 -18.57 14.83
C SER A 194 4.01 -17.57 13.72
N ASP A 195 5.30 -17.31 13.52
CA ASP A 195 5.82 -16.50 12.41
C ASP A 195 6.31 -17.33 11.21
N ARG A 196 6.55 -18.64 11.43
CA ARG A 196 6.98 -19.60 10.42
C ARG A 196 6.38 -20.97 10.75
N THR A 197 5.54 -21.52 9.88
CA THR A 197 5.47 -22.99 9.87
C THR A 197 6.83 -23.52 9.45
N THR A 198 7.40 -24.34 10.31
CA THR A 198 8.31 -25.42 9.94
C THR A 198 7.58 -26.37 8.99
N ALA A 199 7.43 -25.99 7.72
CA ALA A 199 7.14 -26.94 6.66
C ALA A 199 8.42 -27.73 6.39
N GLY A 200 8.58 -28.85 7.11
CA GLY A 200 9.62 -29.86 6.88
C GLY A 200 9.49 -30.60 5.54
N ALA A 201 9.01 -29.96 4.48
CA ALA A 201 8.95 -30.51 3.14
C ALA A 201 9.20 -29.37 2.15
N THR A 202 10.37 -29.40 1.51
CA THR A 202 10.68 -28.75 0.22
C THR A 202 9.72 -27.63 -0.17
N ALA A 203 9.93 -26.43 0.38
CA ALA A 203 9.18 -25.25 0.00
C ALA A 203 9.43 -24.94 -1.48
N THR A 204 8.53 -25.38 -2.35
CA THR A 204 8.35 -24.78 -3.67
C THR A 204 7.80 -23.37 -3.46
N ALA A 205 8.36 -22.37 -4.15
CA ALA A 205 7.79 -21.03 -4.21
C ALA A 205 6.27 -21.14 -4.47
N GLY A 206 5.45 -20.66 -3.53
CA GLY A 206 3.98 -20.77 -3.58
C GLY A 206 3.31 -21.51 -2.40
N ALA A 207 4.07 -22.19 -1.52
CA ALA A 207 3.51 -22.81 -0.31
C ALA A 207 3.41 -21.79 0.84
N GLY A 208 2.20 -21.32 1.13
CA GLY A 208 1.97 -20.40 2.25
C GLY A 208 2.05 -21.11 3.59
N GLY A 209 2.56 -20.40 4.61
CA GLY A 209 2.69 -20.92 5.97
C GLY A 209 1.44 -20.72 6.84
N ASN A 210 1.26 -21.56 7.85
CA ASN A 210 0.20 -21.43 8.85
C ASN A 210 0.69 -20.57 10.05
N PRO A 211 0.12 -19.39 10.31
CA PRO A 211 0.51 -18.53 11.43
C PRO A 211 0.07 -19.03 12.80
N GLY A 212 -0.65 -20.15 12.86
CA GLY A 212 -1.32 -20.64 14.05
C GLY A 212 -2.45 -19.69 14.46
N ARG A 213 -2.61 -19.47 15.77
CA ARG A 213 -3.70 -18.61 16.28
C ARG A 213 -3.33 -17.15 16.07
N CYS A 214 -4.23 -16.38 15.49
CA CYS A 214 -4.06 -14.94 15.30
C CYS A 214 -5.20 -14.13 15.91
N ARG A 215 -4.92 -12.88 16.31
CA ARG A 215 -5.92 -11.93 16.82
C ARG A 215 -5.62 -10.52 16.35
N VAL A 216 -6.67 -9.76 16.02
CA VAL A 216 -6.57 -8.33 15.68
C VAL A 216 -6.80 -7.46 16.91
N PHE A 217 -6.04 -6.37 16.99
CA PHE A 217 -6.14 -5.33 17.99
C PHE A 217 -6.30 -3.98 17.28
N GLY A 218 -7.39 -3.28 17.59
CA GLY A 218 -7.60 -1.90 17.16
C GLY A 218 -6.94 -0.88 18.11
N PRO A 219 -7.09 0.42 17.85
CA PRO A 219 -6.55 1.49 18.68
C PRO A 219 -6.94 1.37 20.15
N GLY A 220 -6.06 1.83 21.04
CA GLY A 220 -6.27 1.89 22.47
C GLY A 220 -5.41 0.91 23.29
N GLU A 221 -5.77 0.82 24.57
CA GLU A 221 -5.07 0.01 25.56
C GLU A 221 -5.63 -1.41 25.65
N HIS A 222 -4.74 -2.40 25.54
CA HIS A 222 -5.07 -3.82 25.64
C HIS A 222 -4.25 -4.45 26.77
N PRO A 223 -4.79 -4.51 28.01
CA PRO A 223 -4.05 -4.99 29.18
C PRO A 223 -3.71 -6.49 29.12
N SER A 224 -4.20 -7.22 28.12
CA SER A 224 -3.81 -8.59 27.81
C SER A 224 -3.95 -8.85 26.31
N VAL A 225 -3.05 -9.66 25.75
CA VAL A 225 -3.19 -10.24 24.39
C VAL A 225 -4.27 -11.33 24.32
N GLY A 226 -4.76 -11.80 25.47
CA GLY A 226 -5.76 -12.85 25.59
C GLY A 226 -5.18 -14.26 25.68
N THR A 227 -6.04 -15.20 26.07
CA THR A 227 -5.69 -16.62 26.20
C THR A 227 -5.29 -17.21 24.84
N GLY A 228 -4.17 -17.92 24.80
CA GLY A 228 -3.64 -18.56 23.57
C GLY A 228 -2.52 -17.77 22.88
N LEU A 229 -2.43 -16.46 23.12
CA LEU A 229 -1.30 -15.62 22.68
C LEU A 229 -0.37 -15.22 23.83
N ASP A 230 -0.82 -15.33 25.08
CA ASP A 230 -0.04 -14.93 26.25
C ASP A 230 1.28 -15.71 26.36
N GLY A 231 2.39 -15.01 26.10
CA GLY A 231 3.74 -15.60 26.11
C GLY A 231 4.09 -16.46 24.89
N THR A 232 3.23 -16.53 23.87
CA THR A 232 3.44 -17.34 22.66
C THR A 232 3.48 -16.50 21.38
N VAL A 233 3.26 -15.19 21.46
CA VAL A 233 3.34 -14.29 20.29
C VAL A 233 4.69 -14.44 19.60
N SER A 234 4.66 -14.87 18.34
CA SER A 234 5.84 -15.03 17.50
C SER A 234 5.84 -14.07 16.31
N LEU A 235 4.66 -13.59 15.89
CA LEU A 235 4.52 -12.58 14.85
C LEU A 235 3.69 -11.40 15.32
N ILE A 236 4.12 -10.20 14.92
CA ILE A 236 3.34 -8.97 15.00
C ILE A 236 3.33 -8.31 13.62
N ALA A 237 2.14 -8.18 13.04
CA ALA A 237 1.88 -7.48 11.79
C ALA A 237 1.14 -6.17 12.10
N ILE A 238 1.72 -5.03 11.76
CA ILE A 238 1.17 -3.71 12.11
C ILE A 238 0.81 -2.98 10.83
N GLY A 239 -0.47 -2.67 10.67
CA GLY A 239 -0.98 -1.73 9.68
C GLY A 239 -1.01 -0.33 10.28
N GLY A 240 -0.47 0.64 9.55
CA GLY A 240 -0.63 2.06 9.84
C GLY A 240 -1.87 2.67 9.17
N PRO A 241 -2.16 3.94 9.46
CA PRO A 241 -3.13 4.70 8.68
C PRO A 241 -2.63 4.85 7.24
N ALA A 242 -3.55 5.00 6.29
CA ALA A 242 -3.18 5.16 4.88
C ALA A 242 -2.42 6.47 4.64
N VAL A 243 -2.88 7.55 5.29
CA VAL A 243 -2.22 8.86 5.31
C VAL A 243 -2.21 9.42 6.72
N THR A 244 -1.13 10.06 7.10
CA THR A 244 -1.04 10.92 8.29
C THR A 244 -0.64 12.32 7.84
N ALA A 245 -1.45 13.33 8.17
CA ALA A 245 -1.15 14.72 7.92
C ALA A 245 -0.80 15.44 9.23
N ALA A 246 0.06 16.45 9.14
CA ALA A 246 0.41 17.28 10.28
C ALA A 246 0.47 18.77 9.90
N ASP A 247 0.18 19.64 10.87
CA ASP A 247 0.23 21.09 10.70
C ASP A 247 1.65 21.69 10.81
N GLY A 248 2.61 20.88 11.24
CA GLY A 248 4.03 21.23 11.29
C GLY A 248 4.89 20.42 10.32
N PRO A 249 6.15 20.83 10.13
CA PRO A 249 7.11 20.07 9.32
C PRO A 249 7.47 18.75 9.98
N ALA A 250 7.93 17.79 9.19
CA ALA A 250 8.39 16.47 9.65
C ALA A 250 7.39 15.76 10.58
N LEU A 251 6.10 15.87 10.28
CA LEU A 251 4.98 15.27 11.03
C LEU A 251 4.91 15.74 12.50
N THR A 252 5.26 17.01 12.76
CA THR A 252 5.14 17.62 14.09
C THR A 252 3.86 18.45 14.23
N GLY A 253 3.47 18.79 15.46
CA GLY A 253 2.30 19.63 15.74
C GLY A 253 1.00 18.84 15.88
N ALA A 254 -0.12 19.42 15.44
CA ALA A 254 -1.40 18.72 15.36
C ALA A 254 -1.34 17.68 14.24
N VAL A 255 -1.80 16.46 14.53
CA VAL A 255 -1.70 15.32 13.61
C VAL A 255 -3.06 14.68 13.44
N GLN A 256 -3.36 14.28 12.21
CA GLN A 256 -4.56 13.53 11.88
C GLN A 256 -4.26 12.40 10.90
N SER A 257 -4.91 11.26 11.09
CA SER A 257 -4.81 10.12 10.19
C SER A 257 -6.08 9.95 9.36
N PHE A 258 -5.89 9.51 8.12
CA PHE A 258 -6.95 9.33 7.13
C PHE A 258 -6.87 7.91 6.55
N GLY A 259 -8.03 7.28 6.44
CA GLY A 259 -8.22 6.06 5.65
C GLY A 259 -8.60 6.39 4.21
N PRO A 260 -8.80 5.36 3.36
CA PRO A 260 -9.28 5.56 1.99
C PRO A 260 -10.58 6.36 1.92
N GLY A 261 -10.74 7.19 0.89
CA GLY A 261 -11.91 8.04 0.66
C GLY A 261 -11.58 9.49 0.34
N VAL A 262 -12.62 10.33 0.19
CA VAL A 262 -12.50 11.79 -0.01
C VAL A 262 -12.79 12.52 1.30
N HIS A 263 -11.80 13.27 1.79
CA HIS A 263 -11.85 14.03 3.03
C HIS A 263 -11.86 15.53 2.72
N GLN A 264 -12.92 16.22 3.16
CA GLN A 264 -13.14 17.65 2.88
C GLN A 264 -13.20 18.43 4.18
N ALA A 265 -12.52 19.57 4.23
CA ALA A 265 -12.53 20.47 5.36
C ALA A 265 -13.90 21.11 5.62
N THR A 266 -14.64 21.45 4.58
CA THR A 266 -16.04 21.95 4.63
C THR A 266 -16.99 20.95 5.28
N ALA A 267 -16.69 19.64 5.19
CA ALA A 267 -17.39 18.57 5.89
C ALA A 267 -16.86 18.33 7.32
N GLY A 268 -15.86 19.09 7.76
CA GLY A 268 -15.18 18.95 9.04
C GLY A 268 -14.20 17.78 9.12
N HIS A 269 -13.89 17.12 8.00
CA HIS A 269 -13.05 15.92 8.01
C HIS A 269 -11.60 16.23 8.35
N LEU A 270 -11.14 17.48 8.19
CA LEU A 270 -9.78 17.93 8.52
C LEU A 270 -9.73 18.65 9.88
N ALA A 271 -10.81 18.68 10.67
CA ALA A 271 -10.88 19.51 11.87
C ALA A 271 -9.75 19.29 12.91
N PRO A 272 -9.29 18.05 13.17
CA PRO A 272 -8.14 17.83 14.06
C PRO A 272 -6.81 18.44 13.60
N VAL A 273 -6.46 18.37 12.31
CA VAL A 273 -5.21 18.96 11.78
C VAL A 273 -5.39 20.43 11.36
N GLY A 274 -6.61 20.83 11.03
CA GLY A 274 -6.98 22.17 10.56
C GLY A 274 -7.16 22.25 9.04
N ASN A 275 -8.12 23.08 8.60
CA ASN A 275 -8.18 23.50 7.21
C ASN A 275 -7.02 24.44 6.89
N ASP A 276 -6.42 24.33 5.70
CA ASP A 276 -5.33 25.22 5.28
C ASP A 276 -4.20 25.27 6.30
N ALA A 277 -3.92 24.13 6.93
CA ALA A 277 -2.93 24.01 8.00
C ALA A 277 -1.89 22.91 7.73
N ILE A 278 -2.18 21.97 6.83
CA ILE A 278 -1.30 20.83 6.57
C ILE A 278 0.01 21.32 5.96
N SER A 279 1.13 20.98 6.61
CA SER A 279 2.50 21.33 6.18
C SER A 279 3.35 20.09 5.87
N SER A 280 2.95 18.90 6.35
CA SER A 280 3.62 17.63 6.01
C SER A 280 2.66 16.45 5.97
N LEU A 281 3.01 15.46 5.14
CA LEU A 281 2.24 14.24 4.92
C LEU A 281 3.13 13.00 5.05
N HIS A 282 2.59 11.93 5.60
CA HIS A 282 3.13 10.58 5.47
C HIS A 282 2.11 9.69 4.78
N VAL A 283 2.50 9.09 3.67
CA VAL A 283 1.67 8.18 2.88
C VAL A 283 2.21 6.78 3.05
N ALA A 284 1.39 5.86 3.52
CA ALA A 284 1.81 4.49 3.74
C ALA A 284 2.16 3.77 2.42
N ALA A 285 2.97 2.72 2.51
CA ALA A 285 3.40 1.94 1.35
C ALA A 285 2.21 1.44 0.51
N GLY A 286 2.23 1.73 -0.79
CA GLY A 286 1.18 1.38 -1.75
C GLY A 286 -0.13 2.14 -1.58
N GLN A 287 -0.14 3.22 -0.80
CA GLN A 287 -1.20 4.22 -0.83
C GLN A 287 -0.76 5.40 -1.69
N ARG A 288 -1.74 6.12 -2.22
CA ARG A 288 -1.57 7.41 -2.88
C ARG A 288 -2.58 8.39 -2.29
N VAL A 289 -2.21 9.66 -2.29
CA VAL A 289 -3.12 10.74 -1.89
C VAL A 289 -3.04 11.89 -2.87
N LEU A 290 -4.21 12.30 -3.35
CA LEU A 290 -4.37 13.57 -4.04
C LEU A 290 -4.71 14.63 -2.97
N ALA A 291 -3.85 15.63 -2.80
CA ALA A 291 -4.14 16.78 -1.95
C ALA A 291 -4.48 17.99 -2.83
N CYS A 292 -5.54 18.70 -2.50
CA CYS A 292 -6.00 19.86 -3.25
C CYS A 292 -6.23 21.08 -2.36
N ALA A 293 -6.02 22.25 -2.94
CA ALA A 293 -6.12 23.54 -2.26
C ALA A 293 -7.56 23.96 -1.94
N ASP A 294 -8.54 23.54 -2.75
CA ASP A 294 -9.95 23.83 -2.52
C ASP A 294 -10.79 22.55 -2.31
N ASP A 295 -11.94 22.69 -1.65
CA ASP A 295 -12.86 21.59 -1.37
C ASP A 295 -14.35 21.99 -1.48
N GLN A 296 -14.64 22.97 -2.34
CA GLN A 296 -15.95 23.59 -2.51
C GLN A 296 -17.08 22.59 -2.89
N ALA A 297 -18.33 23.04 -2.78
CA ALA A 297 -19.50 22.21 -3.08
C ALA A 297 -19.55 21.79 -4.56
N ALA A 298 -19.58 20.47 -4.80
CA ALA A 298 -19.53 19.87 -6.13
C ALA A 298 -20.76 20.22 -7.03
N PRO A 299 -20.58 20.26 -8.37
CA PRO A 299 -19.32 20.11 -9.07
C PRO A 299 -18.44 21.36 -8.95
N ALA A 300 -17.18 21.20 -8.54
CA ALA A 300 -16.29 22.33 -8.24
C ALA A 300 -14.84 22.07 -8.60
N ALA A 301 -14.19 23.09 -9.17
CA ALA A 301 -12.75 23.11 -9.35
C ALA A 301 -12.04 23.09 -7.98
N LEU A 302 -10.94 22.35 -7.88
CA LEU A 302 -10.24 22.08 -6.62
C LEU A 302 -8.95 22.90 -6.43
N GLY A 303 -8.77 23.93 -7.25
CA GLY A 303 -7.55 24.74 -7.22
C GLY A 303 -6.32 23.93 -7.62
N GLU A 304 -5.18 24.25 -7.03
CA GLU A 304 -3.97 23.45 -7.19
C GLU A 304 -4.13 22.09 -6.50
N CYS A 305 -3.69 21.03 -7.17
CA CYS A 305 -3.68 19.69 -6.63
C CYS A 305 -2.33 19.02 -6.89
N ALA A 306 -1.91 18.18 -5.96
CA ALA A 306 -0.75 17.32 -6.14
C ALA A 306 -0.99 15.88 -5.68
N LEU A 307 -0.42 14.94 -6.43
CA LEU A 307 -0.47 13.51 -6.16
C LEU A 307 0.80 13.06 -5.44
N PHE A 308 0.64 12.46 -4.27
CA PHE A 308 1.73 11.93 -3.47
C PHE A 308 1.67 10.41 -3.40
N GLY A 309 2.79 9.76 -3.69
CA GLY A 309 3.00 8.33 -3.43
C GLY A 309 3.48 8.06 -2.01
N ALA A 310 3.91 6.83 -1.73
CA ALA A 310 4.40 6.43 -0.41
C ALA A 310 5.62 7.25 0.07
N GLY A 311 5.69 7.50 1.38
CA GLY A 311 6.80 8.20 2.03
C GLY A 311 6.37 9.45 2.80
N VAL A 312 7.36 10.17 3.34
CA VAL A 312 7.17 11.46 4.00
C VAL A 312 7.37 12.58 2.98
N HIS A 313 6.45 13.53 2.96
CA HIS A 313 6.44 14.68 2.06
C HIS A 313 6.35 15.96 2.88
N GLU A 314 7.28 16.88 2.66
CA GLU A 314 7.22 18.25 3.17
C GLU A 314 6.52 19.11 2.13
N LEU A 315 5.51 19.88 2.55
CA LEU A 315 4.81 20.80 1.65
C LEU A 315 5.47 22.18 1.63
N ALA A 316 6.34 22.47 2.60
CA ALA A 316 7.03 23.75 2.72
C ALA A 316 7.65 24.24 1.40
N GLY A 317 7.20 25.42 0.93
CA GLY A 317 7.66 26.02 -0.32
C GLY A 317 6.88 25.58 -1.57
N THR A 318 5.82 24.80 -1.41
CA THR A 318 4.78 24.56 -2.43
C THR A 318 3.56 25.44 -2.14
N GLU A 319 2.67 25.62 -3.12
CA GLU A 319 1.41 26.35 -2.91
C GLU A 319 0.41 25.56 -2.04
N LEU A 320 0.66 24.26 -1.82
CA LEU A 320 -0.13 23.43 -0.91
C LEU A 320 0.31 23.55 0.56
N ASP A 321 1.42 24.22 0.86
CA ASP A 321 1.86 24.45 2.24
C ASP A 321 0.85 25.32 3.00
N ASN A 322 0.20 24.76 4.02
CA ASN A 322 -0.92 25.44 4.69
C ASN A 322 -2.04 25.83 3.73
N GLY A 323 -2.22 25.07 2.64
CA GLY A 323 -3.25 25.32 1.63
C GLY A 323 -4.19 24.14 1.42
N VAL A 324 -3.93 22.96 1.99
CA VAL A 324 -4.74 21.76 1.72
C VAL A 324 -6.11 21.83 2.38
N SER A 325 -7.17 21.74 1.56
CA SER A 325 -8.56 21.67 1.97
C SER A 325 -9.23 20.31 1.66
N LEU A 326 -8.68 19.54 0.71
CA LEU A 326 -9.18 18.22 0.33
C LEU A 326 -8.06 17.17 0.27
N LEU A 327 -8.32 15.97 0.79
CA LEU A 327 -7.47 14.78 0.62
C LEU A 327 -8.29 13.63 0.03
N ALA A 328 -7.88 13.10 -1.12
CA ALA A 328 -8.44 11.89 -1.71
C ALA A 328 -7.44 10.73 -1.59
N VAL A 329 -7.71 9.77 -0.71
CA VAL A 329 -6.80 8.69 -0.29
C VAL A 329 -7.21 7.35 -0.89
N SER A 330 -6.30 6.65 -1.57
CA SER A 330 -6.60 5.34 -2.18
C SER A 330 -5.38 4.43 -2.27
N ALA A 331 -5.64 3.12 -2.23
CA ALA A 331 -4.65 2.07 -2.46
C ALA A 331 -4.46 1.71 -3.95
N GLY A 332 -5.38 2.12 -4.81
CA GLY A 332 -5.40 1.74 -6.23
C GLY A 332 -6.82 1.42 -6.73
N PRO A 333 -6.94 0.82 -7.92
CA PRO A 333 -8.22 0.59 -8.57
C PRO A 333 -8.99 -0.58 -7.96
N SER A 334 -10.30 -0.57 -8.14
CA SER A 334 -11.16 -1.73 -7.92
C SER A 334 -12.24 -1.84 -9.00
N THR A 335 -12.74 -3.04 -9.22
CA THR A 335 -13.88 -3.26 -10.11
C THR A 335 -15.16 -2.72 -9.48
N GLY A 336 -16.07 -2.18 -10.28
CA GLY A 336 -17.37 -1.72 -9.80
C GLY A 336 -18.03 -0.76 -10.77
N GLN A 337 -19.18 -0.20 -10.37
CA GLN A 337 -19.93 0.79 -11.14
C GLN A 337 -20.38 1.95 -10.24
N VAL A 338 -19.51 2.39 -9.33
CA VAL A 338 -19.77 3.59 -8.52
C VAL A 338 -19.75 4.82 -9.43
N LEU A 339 -18.80 4.86 -10.37
CA LEU A 339 -18.76 5.83 -11.45
C LEU A 339 -18.89 5.12 -12.81
N ILE A 340 -19.65 5.70 -13.73
CA ILE A 340 -19.66 5.34 -15.15
C ILE A 340 -19.24 6.58 -15.93
N ALA A 341 -18.10 6.52 -16.62
CA ALA A 341 -17.61 7.60 -17.49
C ALA A 341 -18.00 7.33 -18.94
N TYR A 342 -18.23 8.40 -19.70
CA TYR A 342 -18.69 8.35 -21.08
C TYR A 342 -17.80 9.23 -21.96
N ALA A 343 -17.49 8.72 -23.15
CA ALA A 343 -16.62 9.40 -24.11
C ALA A 343 -17.29 10.62 -24.76
N ASP A 344 -18.63 10.61 -24.89
CA ASP A 344 -19.38 11.74 -25.42
C ASP A 344 -20.13 12.49 -24.31
N GLY A 345 -20.44 13.76 -24.56
CA GLY A 345 -21.36 14.53 -23.73
C GLY A 345 -22.78 13.94 -23.70
N GLY A 346 -23.52 14.23 -22.64
CA GLY A 346 -24.91 13.77 -22.50
C GLY A 346 -25.08 12.29 -22.14
N LEU A 347 -24.06 11.68 -21.52
CA LEU A 347 -24.03 10.28 -21.07
C LEU A 347 -24.16 9.29 -22.24
N ALA A 348 -23.35 9.49 -23.27
CA ALA A 348 -23.40 8.73 -24.52
C ALA A 348 -21.99 8.30 -24.99
N GLY A 349 -21.95 7.48 -26.05
CA GLY A 349 -20.69 6.99 -26.61
C GLY A 349 -20.13 5.77 -25.90
N GLU A 350 -18.83 5.54 -26.11
CA GLU A 350 -18.08 4.51 -25.37
C GLU A 350 -18.07 4.82 -23.87
N SER A 351 -18.03 3.79 -23.03
CA SER A 351 -18.14 3.98 -21.58
C SER A 351 -17.37 2.95 -20.78
N GLY A 352 -16.92 3.37 -19.60
CA GLY A 352 -16.19 2.55 -18.63
C GLY A 352 -16.82 2.65 -17.25
N GLY A 353 -16.86 1.53 -16.52
CA GLY A 353 -17.36 1.46 -15.15
C GLY A 353 -16.21 1.32 -14.15
N PHE A 354 -16.28 2.09 -13.07
CA PHE A 354 -15.21 2.20 -12.07
C PHE A 354 -15.76 1.94 -10.66
N GLY A 355 -15.09 1.07 -9.91
CA GLY A 355 -15.31 0.90 -8.47
C GLY A 355 -14.61 1.99 -7.66
N PRO A 356 -14.68 1.96 -6.32
CA PRO A 356 -13.86 2.83 -5.48
C PRO A 356 -12.38 2.63 -5.75
N GLY A 357 -11.60 3.70 -5.81
CA GLY A 357 -10.17 3.59 -6.09
C GLY A 357 -9.58 4.78 -6.80
N MET A 358 -8.34 4.60 -7.24
CA MET A 358 -7.63 5.56 -8.10
C MET A 358 -7.24 4.86 -9.39
N PHE A 359 -7.57 5.48 -10.52
CA PHE A 359 -7.40 4.96 -11.87
C PHE A 359 -6.57 5.97 -12.67
N ALA A 360 -5.38 5.56 -13.08
CA ALA A 360 -4.49 6.35 -13.94
C ALA A 360 -4.81 6.10 -15.42
N ALA A 361 -4.10 6.75 -16.34
CA ALA A 361 -4.38 6.69 -17.78
C ALA A 361 -4.50 5.26 -18.32
N ALA A 362 -3.64 4.37 -17.85
CA ALA A 362 -3.63 2.95 -18.23
C ALA A 362 -4.82 2.14 -17.70
N ASP A 363 -5.51 2.63 -16.67
CA ASP A 363 -6.68 1.97 -16.06
C ASP A 363 -8.00 2.43 -16.70
N LEU A 364 -7.97 3.45 -17.59
CA LEU A 364 -9.16 4.04 -18.23
C LEU A 364 -9.64 3.25 -19.46
N ASP A 365 -9.26 1.98 -19.55
CA ASP A 365 -9.69 1.06 -20.60
C ASP A 365 -11.22 1.02 -20.70
N GLY A 366 -11.74 1.13 -21.93
CA GLY A 366 -13.18 1.11 -22.24
C GLY A 366 -13.79 2.47 -22.52
N VAL A 367 -13.36 3.54 -21.83
CA VAL A 367 -13.70 4.94 -22.20
C VAL A 367 -12.55 5.64 -22.91
N GLY A 368 -11.30 5.31 -22.56
CA GLY A 368 -10.08 5.86 -23.14
C GLY A 368 -9.48 7.00 -22.32
N ASN A 369 -8.15 7.12 -22.38
CA ASN A 369 -7.42 8.27 -21.85
C ASN A 369 -7.75 9.54 -22.65
N ASP A 370 -7.90 10.67 -21.96
CA ASP A 370 -8.22 11.96 -22.59
C ASP A 370 -9.47 11.92 -23.47
N ALA A 371 -10.45 11.09 -23.09
CA ALA A 371 -11.69 10.90 -23.86
C ALA A 371 -12.95 11.19 -23.06
N ILE A 372 -12.86 11.40 -21.75
CA ILE A 372 -14.04 11.52 -20.89
C ILE A 372 -14.70 12.90 -21.07
N SER A 373 -15.98 12.88 -21.44
CA SER A 373 -16.79 14.10 -21.65
C SER A 373 -17.99 14.18 -20.71
N SER A 374 -18.51 13.06 -20.18
CA SER A 374 -19.61 13.07 -19.21
C SER A 374 -19.56 11.87 -18.25
N LEU A 375 -20.28 11.92 -17.13
CA LEU A 375 -20.24 10.87 -16.13
C LEU A 375 -21.56 10.71 -15.35
N ARG A 376 -21.75 9.51 -14.81
CA ARG A 376 -22.82 9.18 -13.84
C ARG A 376 -22.18 8.62 -12.57
N LEU A 377 -22.57 9.17 -11.42
CA LEU A 377 -22.19 8.66 -10.11
C LEU A 377 -23.39 8.03 -9.41
N ALA A 378 -23.19 6.82 -8.86
CA ALA A 378 -24.16 6.15 -8.02
C ALA A 378 -24.49 6.98 -6.76
N GLU A 379 -25.60 6.65 -6.09
CA GLU A 379 -25.96 7.26 -4.82
C GLU A 379 -24.83 7.11 -3.79
N GLY A 380 -24.51 8.19 -3.05
CA GLY A 380 -23.37 8.24 -2.13
C GLY A 380 -22.01 8.44 -2.79
N GLY A 381 -21.90 8.15 -4.09
CA GLY A 381 -20.66 8.24 -4.85
C GLY A 381 -20.07 9.65 -4.90
N ARG A 382 -18.74 9.72 -4.81
CA ARG A 382 -17.92 10.91 -5.04
C ARG A 382 -16.80 10.57 -6.01
N ALA A 383 -16.42 11.52 -6.85
CA ALA A 383 -15.23 11.37 -7.69
C ALA A 383 -14.46 12.66 -7.84
N VAL A 384 -13.15 12.55 -7.97
CA VAL A 384 -12.28 13.65 -8.40
C VAL A 384 -11.68 13.25 -9.74
N LEU A 385 -11.89 14.06 -10.78
CA LEU A 385 -11.25 13.88 -12.07
C LEU A 385 -10.15 14.92 -12.21
N CYS A 386 -8.99 14.52 -12.72
CA CYS A 386 -7.88 15.40 -13.00
C CYS A 386 -7.36 15.22 -14.43
N GLU A 387 -6.82 16.30 -14.97
CA GLU A 387 -6.29 16.41 -16.33
C GLU A 387 -5.14 15.43 -16.59
N HIS A 388 -4.26 15.24 -15.61
CA HIS A 388 -3.06 14.43 -15.76
C HIS A 388 -2.97 13.41 -14.63
N ASP A 389 -2.44 12.22 -14.93
CA ASP A 389 -2.09 11.24 -13.90
C ASP A 389 -0.74 11.58 -13.25
N GLU A 390 0.28 11.94 -14.02
CA GLU A 390 1.54 12.56 -13.57
C GLU A 390 2.26 13.33 -14.71
N ALA A 391 1.87 14.59 -15.00
CA ALA A 391 2.53 15.39 -16.05
C ALA A 391 3.97 15.80 -15.69
N ALA A 392 4.19 16.01 -14.39
CA ALA A 392 5.48 16.13 -13.72
C ALA A 392 5.34 15.47 -12.33
N PRO A 393 6.42 15.20 -11.57
CA PRO A 393 6.31 14.55 -10.27
C PRO A 393 5.31 15.25 -9.35
N GLY A 394 4.14 14.61 -9.17
CA GLY A 394 3.04 15.10 -8.36
C GLY A 394 2.10 16.09 -9.02
N GLU A 395 2.35 16.61 -10.22
CA GLU A 395 1.44 17.56 -10.90
C GLU A 395 0.37 16.84 -11.72
N VAL A 396 -0.90 17.13 -11.42
CA VAL A 396 -2.07 16.48 -12.03
C VAL A 396 -2.97 17.41 -12.87
N GLY A 397 -2.54 18.67 -13.05
CA GLY A 397 -3.29 19.67 -13.82
C GLY A 397 -4.60 20.09 -13.15
N ALA A 398 -5.58 20.52 -13.95
CA ALA A 398 -6.88 20.92 -13.43
C ALA A 398 -7.62 19.71 -12.82
N CYS A 399 -8.23 19.89 -11.64
CA CYS A 399 -9.04 18.87 -11.00
C CYS A 399 -10.44 19.38 -10.62
N GLN A 400 -11.42 18.48 -10.67
CA GLN A 400 -12.80 18.78 -10.33
C GLN A 400 -13.45 17.67 -9.50
N LEU A 401 -14.13 18.05 -8.41
CA LEU A 401 -14.92 17.15 -7.58
C LEU A 401 -16.35 17.02 -8.13
N PHE A 402 -16.86 15.79 -8.14
CA PHE A 402 -18.22 15.42 -8.51
C PHE A 402 -18.87 14.58 -7.40
N THR A 403 -20.19 14.67 -7.29
CA THR A 403 -21.03 13.91 -6.35
C THR A 403 -22.10 13.12 -7.09
N ALA A 404 -22.82 12.25 -6.37
CA ALA A 404 -23.90 11.42 -6.89
C ALA A 404 -24.84 12.14 -7.89
N GLY A 405 -25.18 11.45 -8.98
CA GLY A 405 -26.10 11.94 -10.00
C GLY A 405 -25.54 11.89 -11.42
N ASP A 406 -26.32 12.46 -12.34
CA ASP A 406 -26.03 12.53 -13.77
C ASP A 406 -25.34 13.87 -14.09
N HIS A 407 -24.12 13.80 -14.62
CA HIS A 407 -23.33 14.95 -15.05
C HIS A 407 -23.16 14.89 -16.58
N PRO A 408 -24.01 15.57 -17.37
CA PRO A 408 -24.00 15.47 -18.83
C PRO A 408 -22.76 16.12 -19.46
N THR A 409 -21.92 16.79 -18.67
CA THR A 409 -20.60 17.29 -19.07
C THR A 409 -19.68 17.28 -17.85
N VAL A 410 -18.38 17.02 -18.05
CA VAL A 410 -17.35 17.20 -17.03
C VAL A 410 -16.83 18.65 -16.95
N GLY A 411 -17.30 19.54 -17.82
CA GLY A 411 -16.84 20.94 -17.91
C GLY A 411 -15.70 21.12 -18.91
N GLU A 412 -15.52 22.35 -19.41
CA GLU A 412 -14.57 22.66 -20.50
C GLU A 412 -13.12 22.31 -20.16
N ALA A 413 -12.71 22.41 -18.89
CA ALA A 413 -11.34 22.16 -18.47
C ALA A 413 -10.95 20.67 -18.52
N LEU A 414 -11.93 19.75 -18.38
CA LEU A 414 -11.67 18.31 -18.30
C LEU A 414 -12.19 17.52 -19.50
N ASN A 415 -12.97 18.15 -20.37
CA ASN A 415 -13.58 17.51 -21.54
C ASN A 415 -12.50 17.01 -22.49
N ASP A 416 -12.42 15.69 -22.67
CA ASP A 416 -11.39 15.03 -23.48
C ASP A 416 -9.96 15.34 -22.99
N GLN A 417 -9.80 15.50 -21.67
CA GLN A 417 -8.50 15.74 -21.03
C GLN A 417 -8.28 14.92 -19.76
N THR A 418 -9.23 14.05 -19.36
CA THR A 418 -9.09 13.34 -18.07
C THR A 418 -8.14 12.15 -18.22
N SER A 419 -7.06 12.16 -17.41
CA SER A 419 -6.12 11.03 -17.29
C SER A 419 -6.10 10.40 -15.89
N LEU A 420 -6.71 11.03 -14.88
CA LEU A 420 -6.76 10.50 -13.51
C LEU A 420 -8.16 10.59 -12.92
N ILE A 421 -8.62 9.49 -12.35
CA ILE A 421 -9.91 9.42 -11.64
C ILE A 421 -9.69 8.89 -10.24
N PHE A 422 -10.22 9.60 -9.26
CA PHE A 422 -10.44 9.09 -7.92
C PHE A 422 -11.94 8.83 -7.72
N VAL A 423 -12.30 7.68 -7.16
CA VAL A 423 -13.70 7.29 -6.88
C VAL A 423 -13.82 6.82 -5.44
N ALA A 424 -14.84 7.30 -4.73
CA ALA A 424 -15.22 6.82 -3.40
C ALA A 424 -16.74 6.62 -3.29
N SER A 425 -17.14 5.78 -2.35
CA SER A 425 -18.54 5.39 -2.06
C SER A 425 -18.90 5.62 -0.61
#